data_AF-A0A9W8J3T4-F1
#
_entry.id   AF-A0A9W8J3T4-F1
#
_cell.length_a   1.000
_cell.length_b   1.000
_cell.length_c   1.000
_cell.angle_alpha   90.00
_cell.angle_beta   90.00
_cell.angle_gamma   90.00
#
_symmetry.space_group_name_H-M   'P 1'
#
loop_
_entity.id
_entity.type
_entity.pdbx_description
1 polymer ?
#
loop_
_entity_poly.entity_id
_entity_poly.type
_entity_poly.pdbx_seq_one_letter_code
_entity_poly.pdbx_strand_id
1 'polypeptide(L)'
;MDYLKKQYGVHNILISPYNSQANDPVERQHYNICEALMKATQGNKNDWPLVAASVFWAECVTVQKSTGYFPYYIAHSIKPILPFDLAESTLMALPITSTMSTTDLIAYHTTQLQ
;
A
#
# COMPACT_ATOMS: atom_id res chain seq x y z
N MET A 1 -4.19 28.50 4.78
CA MET A 1 -5.04 27.47 4.12
C MET A 1 -5.92 28.05 3.03
N ASP A 2 -6.41 29.29 3.17
CA ASP A 2 -7.22 29.93 2.13
C ASP A 2 -6.51 30.09 0.79
N TYR A 3 -5.17 30.17 0.79
CA TYR A 3 -4.37 30.16 -0.43
C TYR A 3 -4.60 28.91 -1.28
N LEU A 4 -4.58 27.71 -0.69
CA LEU A 4 -4.76 26.45 -1.44
C LEU A 4 -6.19 26.32 -1.99
N LYS A 5 -7.18 26.73 -1.20
CA LYS A 5 -8.57 26.79 -1.64
C LYS A 5 -8.76 27.79 -2.78
N LYS A 6 -8.20 29.00 -2.65
CA LYS A 6 -8.34 30.08 -3.62
C LYS A 6 -7.59 29.80 -4.92
N GLN A 7 -6.40 29.21 -4.84
CA GLN A 7 -5.54 28.97 -5.99
C GLN A 7 -5.87 27.66 -6.71
N TYR A 8 -6.18 26.60 -5.96
CA TYR A 8 -6.30 25.24 -6.49
C TYR A 8 -7.68 24.60 -6.25
N GLY A 9 -8.63 25.30 -5.62
CA GLY A 9 -9.94 24.74 -5.31
C GLY A 9 -9.91 23.63 -4.26
N VAL A 10 -8.80 23.46 -3.54
CA VAL A 10 -8.66 22.39 -2.52
C VAL A 10 -9.39 22.81 -1.26
N HIS A 11 -10.51 22.14 -0.99
CA HIS A 11 -11.33 22.36 0.19
C HIS A 11 -10.85 21.43 1.31
N ASN A 12 -10.50 22.01 2.47
CA ASN A 12 -10.12 21.22 3.63
C ASN A 12 -11.38 20.70 4.35
N ILE A 13 -11.43 19.40 4.61
CA ILE A 13 -12.47 18.76 5.41
C ILE A 13 -11.88 18.53 6.80
N LEU A 14 -12.37 19.26 7.80
CA LEU A 14 -11.93 19.10 9.18
C LEU A 14 -12.83 18.09 9.89
N ILE A 15 -12.22 17.05 10.45
CA ILE A 15 -12.87 16.15 11.39
C ILE A 15 -12.84 16.76 12.80
N SER A 16 -13.88 16.51 13.60
CA SER A 16 -13.89 16.94 14.99
C SER A 16 -12.77 16.24 15.78
N PRO A 17 -12.17 16.91 16.79
CA PRO A 17 -11.23 16.25 17.70
C PRO A 17 -11.84 14.97 18.29
N TYR A 18 -11.01 13.94 18.49
CA TYR A 18 -11.39 12.66 19.09
C TYR A 18 -12.48 11.88 18.35
N ASN A 19 -12.66 12.11 17.04
CA ASN A 19 -13.58 11.35 16.19
C ASN A 19 -12.83 10.54 15.12
N SER A 20 -12.07 9.53 15.55
CA SER A 20 -11.31 8.66 14.64
C SER A 20 -12.22 7.91 13.66
N GLN A 21 -13.45 7.60 14.06
CA GLN A 21 -14.46 6.93 13.23
C GLN A 21 -14.76 7.66 11.92
N ALA A 22 -14.67 8.98 11.89
CA ALA A 22 -14.87 9.77 10.67
C ALA A 22 -13.77 9.53 9.62
N ASN A 23 -12.59 9.07 10.04
CA ASN A 23 -11.43 8.82 9.18
C ASN A 23 -10.93 7.37 9.23
N ASP A 24 -11.73 6.47 9.83
CA ASP A 24 -11.43 5.06 10.06
C ASP A 24 -10.86 4.33 8.83
N PRO A 25 -11.42 4.47 7.61
CA PRO A 25 -10.88 3.80 6.43
C PRO A 25 -9.44 4.20 6.11
N VAL A 26 -9.14 5.50 6.23
CA VAL A 26 -7.80 6.06 5.98
C VAL A 26 -6.84 5.61 7.07
N GLU A 27 -7.27 5.65 8.33
CA GLU A 27 -6.44 5.24 9.47
C GLU A 27 -6.06 3.75 9.39
N ARG A 28 -7.02 2.87 9.05
CA ARG A 28 -6.76 1.42 8.87
C ARG A 28 -5.81 1.15 7.72
N GLN A 29 -5.97 1.85 6.59
CA GLN A 29 -5.05 1.71 5.46
C GLN A 29 -3.65 2.19 5.85
N HIS A 30 -3.54 3.34 6.51
CA HIS A 30 -2.27 3.87 6.99
C HIS A 30 -1.56 2.92 7.97
N TYR A 31 -2.30 2.28 8.87
CA TYR A 31 -1.76 1.26 9.77
C TYR A 31 -1.12 0.10 8.99
N ASN A 32 -1.81 -0.40 7.96
CA ASN A 32 -1.30 -1.50 7.13
C ASN A 32 0.01 -1.13 6.42
N ILE A 33 0.10 0.09 5.88
CA ILE A 33 1.32 0.59 5.23
C ILE A 33 2.47 0.68 6.24
N CYS A 34 2.22 1.24 7.42
CA CYS A 34 3.21 1.33 8.48
C CYS A 34 3.72 -0.05 8.94
N GLU A 35 2.83 -1.03 9.08
CA GLU A 35 3.22 -2.39 9.42
C GLU A 35 4.02 -3.04 8.29
N ALA A 36 3.62 -2.85 7.03
CA ALA A 36 4.35 -3.36 5.87
C ALA A 36 5.75 -2.74 5.72
N LEU A 37 5.89 -1.43 5.97
CA LEU A 37 7.19 -0.74 6.04
C LEU A 37 8.10 -1.39 7.08
N MET A 38 7.59 -1.61 8.30
CA MET A 38 8.36 -2.22 9.38
C MET A 38 8.78 -3.66 9.07
N LYS A 39 7.91 -4.43 8.40
CA LYS A 39 8.22 -5.79 7.95
C LYS A 39 9.26 -5.79 6.84
N ALA A 40 9.12 -4.89 5.86
CA ALA A 40 10.07 -4.76 4.75
C ALA A 40 11.47 -4.34 5.22
N THR A 41 11.58 -3.53 6.28
CA THR A 41 12.88 -3.17 6.87
C THR A 41 13.44 -4.20 7.86
N GLN A 42 12.81 -5.38 7.99
CA GLN A 42 13.19 -6.41 8.96
C GLN A 42 13.28 -5.87 10.40
N GLY A 43 12.47 -4.85 10.72
CA GLY A 43 12.46 -4.19 12.03
C GLY A 43 13.42 -3.01 12.18
N ASN A 44 14.32 -2.73 11.23
CA ASN A 44 15.16 -1.53 11.28
C ASN A 44 14.36 -0.29 10.85
N LYS A 45 13.93 0.50 11.83
CA LYS A 45 13.13 1.71 11.57
C LYS A 45 13.85 2.71 10.66
N ASN A 46 15.17 2.82 10.72
CA ASN A 46 15.89 3.87 9.99
C ASN A 46 15.91 3.65 8.47
N ASP A 47 15.65 2.41 8.02
CA ASP A 47 15.70 2.04 6.61
C ASP A 47 14.34 2.22 5.90
N TRP A 48 13.31 2.68 6.62
CA TRP A 48 11.97 2.89 6.04
C TRP A 48 11.97 3.75 4.77
N PRO A 49 12.80 4.81 4.62
CA PRO A 49 12.80 5.61 3.40
C PRO A 49 13.28 4.83 2.18
N LEU A 50 14.13 3.81 2.38
CA LEU A 50 14.70 3.00 1.30
C LEU A 50 13.66 2.05 0.70
N VAL A 51 12.72 1.57 1.51
CA VAL A 51 11.68 0.63 1.09
C VAL A 51 10.34 1.31 0.75
N ALA A 52 10.17 2.59 1.11
CA ALA A 52 8.89 3.27 1.04
C ALA A 52 8.26 3.24 -0.36
N ALA A 53 9.02 3.57 -1.40
CA ALA A 53 8.53 3.57 -2.77
C ALA A 53 8.03 2.17 -3.18
N SER A 54 8.78 1.13 -2.83
CA SER A 54 8.42 -0.27 -3.11
C SER A 54 7.18 -0.71 -2.33
N VAL A 55 7.01 -0.28 -1.07
CA VAL A 55 5.80 -0.58 -0.27
C VAL A 55 4.56 0.09 -0.86
N PHE A 56 4.64 1.37 -1.24
CA PHE A 56 3.51 2.06 -1.86
C PHE A 56 3.14 1.44 -3.22
N TRP A 57 4.15 1.04 -4.01
CA TRP A 57 3.89 0.32 -5.25
C TRP A 57 3.24 -1.04 -4.98
N ALA A 58 3.78 -1.81 -4.03
CA ALA A 58 3.23 -3.10 -3.60
C ALA A 58 1.77 -2.98 -3.12
N GLU A 59 1.41 -1.93 -2.40
CA GLU A 59 0.02 -1.66 -2.00
C GLU A 59 -0.89 -1.46 -3.22
N CYS A 60 -0.48 -0.65 -4.20
CA CYS A 60 -1.24 -0.38 -5.41
C CYS A 60 -1.53 -1.63 -6.26
N VAL A 61 -0.62 -2.60 -6.21
CA VAL A 61 -0.67 -3.85 -6.99
C VAL A 61 -1.07 -5.07 -6.16
N THR A 62 -1.49 -4.89 -4.91
CA THR A 62 -2.04 -5.96 -4.07
C THR A 62 -3.56 -5.87 -4.06
N VAL A 63 -4.25 -7.01 -4.13
CA VAL A 63 -5.72 -7.05 -4.11
C VAL A 63 -6.22 -6.54 -2.76
N GLN A 64 -7.09 -5.52 -2.79
CA GLN A 64 -7.71 -5.00 -1.58
C GLN A 64 -8.92 -5.86 -1.19
N LYS A 65 -8.99 -6.32 0.06
CA LYS A 65 -10.07 -7.21 0.53
C LYS A 65 -11.49 -6.63 0.41
N SER A 66 -11.64 -5.31 0.54
CA SER A 66 -12.93 -4.62 0.47
C SER A 66 -13.52 -4.57 -0.94
N THR A 67 -12.66 -4.47 -1.96
CA THR A 67 -13.09 -4.30 -3.36
C THR A 67 -12.86 -5.56 -4.20
N GLY A 68 -11.94 -6.44 -3.80
CA GLY A 68 -11.54 -7.61 -4.57
C GLY A 68 -10.66 -7.27 -5.78
N TYR A 69 -10.26 -6.00 -5.93
CA TYR A 69 -9.43 -5.52 -7.05
C TYR A 69 -8.15 -4.84 -6.55
N PHE A 70 -7.20 -4.67 -7.46
CA PHE A 70 -6.00 -3.86 -7.23
C PHE A 70 -6.38 -2.37 -7.20
N PRO A 71 -5.90 -1.57 -6.24
CA PRO A 71 -6.09 -0.11 -6.26
C PRO A 71 -5.66 0.54 -7.57
N TYR A 72 -4.55 0.07 -8.16
CA TYR A 72 -4.08 0.52 -9.47
C TYR A 72 -5.12 0.28 -10.58
N TYR A 73 -5.75 -0.89 -10.57
CA TYR A 73 -6.82 -1.22 -11.52
C TYR A 73 -8.04 -0.32 -11.32
N ILE A 74 -8.42 -0.01 -10.07
CA ILE A 74 -9.54 0.89 -9.80
C ILE A 74 -9.25 2.31 -10.34
N ALA A 75 -8.02 2.80 -10.16
CA ALA A 75 -7.64 4.14 -10.58
C ALA A 75 -7.46 4.28 -12.10
N HIS A 76 -6.89 3.26 -12.76
CA HIS A 76 -6.46 3.35 -14.16
C HIS A 76 -7.22 2.44 -15.11
N SER A 77 -8.05 1.51 -14.60
CA SER A 77 -8.70 0.44 -15.37
C SER A 77 -7.72 -0.45 -16.15
N ILE A 78 -6.45 -0.49 -15.73
CA ILE A 78 -5.39 -1.28 -16.33
C ILE A 78 -4.90 -2.29 -15.29
N LYS A 79 -4.80 -3.57 -15.68
CA LYS A 79 -4.23 -4.60 -14.79
C LYS A 79 -2.73 -4.31 -14.62
N PRO A 80 -2.22 -4.14 -13.38
CA PRO A 80 -0.80 -3.98 -13.18
C PRO A 80 -0.08 -5.27 -13.63
N ILE A 81 1.01 -5.12 -14.37
CA ILE A 81 1.90 -6.23 -14.72
C ILE A 81 2.99 -6.26 -13.64
N LEU A 82 3.05 -7.34 -12.90
CA LEU A 82 4.07 -7.51 -11.88
C LEU A 82 5.33 -8.13 -12.49
N PRO A 83 6.53 -7.82 -11.99
CA PRO A 83 7.76 -8.47 -12.46
C PRO A 83 7.68 -10.01 -12.41
N PHE A 84 6.95 -10.55 -11.45
CA PHE A 84 6.69 -11.99 -11.36
C PHE A 84 5.62 -12.53 -12.32
N ASP A 85 4.72 -11.68 -12.84
CA ASP A 85 3.77 -12.09 -13.88
C ASP A 85 4.47 -12.28 -15.23
N LEU A 86 5.61 -11.60 -15.45
CA LEU A 86 6.40 -11.67 -16.67
C LEU A 86 7.38 -12.85 -16.68
N ALA A 87 7.86 -13.25 -15.51
CA ALA A 87 8.73 -14.40 -15.35
C ALA A 87 7.88 -15.68 -15.23
N GLU A 88 7.61 -16.35 -16.36
CA GLU A 88 7.12 -17.74 -16.34
C GLU A 88 7.98 -18.58 -15.36
N SER A 89 7.36 -19.01 -14.26
CA SER A 89 7.74 -20.16 -13.43
C SER A 89 9.15 -20.21 -12.79
N THR A 90 10.03 -19.22 -12.95
CA THR A 90 11.47 -19.42 -12.61
C THR A 90 11.96 -18.64 -11.38
N LEU A 91 11.25 -17.61 -10.92
CA LEU A 91 11.61 -16.95 -9.68
C LEU A 91 11.30 -17.90 -8.51
N MET A 92 12.32 -18.22 -7.70
CA MET A 92 12.22 -18.91 -6.41
C MET A 92 11.48 -18.07 -5.36
N ALA A 93 10.36 -17.47 -5.76
CA ALA A 93 9.35 -16.96 -4.88
C ALA A 93 8.78 -18.17 -4.13
N LEU A 94 8.96 -18.20 -2.81
CA LEU A 94 8.31 -19.20 -1.96
C LEU A 94 6.82 -19.23 -2.34
N PRO A 95 6.26 -20.41 -2.69
CA PRO A 95 4.86 -20.49 -3.05
C PRO A 95 4.04 -19.97 -1.87
N ILE A 96 3.04 -19.14 -2.18
CA ILE A 96 2.08 -18.62 -1.20
C ILE A 96 1.26 -19.83 -0.72
N THR A 97 1.77 -20.54 0.27
CA THR A 97 1.20 -21.80 0.78
C THR A 97 0.32 -21.58 2.01
N SER A 98 0.37 -20.39 2.61
CA SER A 98 -0.36 -20.03 3.82
C SER A 98 -1.25 -18.80 3.63
N THR A 99 -2.27 -18.66 4.48
CA THR A 99 -3.10 -17.45 4.55
C THR A 99 -2.27 -16.29 5.11
N MET A 100 -1.65 -15.50 4.24
CA MET A 100 -0.89 -14.32 4.63
C MET A 100 -1.82 -13.16 5.02
N SER A 101 -1.39 -12.34 5.98
CA SER A 101 -2.06 -11.07 6.25
C SER A 101 -1.83 -10.09 5.08
N THR A 102 -2.65 -9.05 4.98
CA THR A 102 -2.49 -8.03 3.92
C THR A 102 -1.11 -7.37 4.01
N THR A 103 -0.60 -7.14 5.22
CA THR A 103 0.69 -6.47 5.42
C THR A 103 1.87 -7.40 5.13
N ASP A 104 1.71 -8.70 5.36
CA ASP A 104 2.69 -9.70 4.93
C ASP A 104 2.75 -9.80 3.39
N LEU A 105 1.61 -9.76 2.71
CA LEU A 105 1.56 -9.76 1.24
C LEU A 105 2.23 -8.51 0.65
N ILE A 106 1.95 -7.33 1.21
CA ILE A 106 2.58 -6.08 0.78
C ILE A 106 4.10 -6.15 1.03
N ALA A 107 4.54 -6.59 2.20
CA ALA A 107 5.96 -6.73 2.51
C ALA A 107 6.65 -7.75 1.58
N TYR A 108 5.99 -8.88 1.30
CA TYR A 108 6.49 -9.88 0.36
C TYR A 108 6.67 -9.32 -1.06
N HIS A 109 5.64 -8.65 -1.59
CA HIS A 109 5.74 -7.95 -2.88
C HIS A 109 6.83 -6.88 -2.86
N THR A 110 7.01 -6.17 -1.76
CA THR A 110 8.07 -5.16 -1.59
C THR A 110 9.44 -5.80 -1.77
N THR A 111 9.70 -6.96 -1.15
CA THR A 111 10.96 -7.70 -1.32
C THR A 111 11.18 -8.18 -2.75
N GLN A 112 10.11 -8.51 -3.49
CA GLN A 112 10.21 -8.88 -4.91
C GLN A 112 10.50 -7.68 -5.84
N LEU A 113 10.26 -6.46 -5.36
CA LEU A 113 10.44 -5.21 -6.12
C LEU A 113 11.81 -4.54 -5.85
N GLN A 114 12.57 -5.03 -4.88
CA GLN A 114 13.95 -4.61 -4.60
C GLN A 114 14.94 -5.40 -5.45
#